data_AF-A0A521E5Z3-F1
#
_entry.id   AF-A0A521E5Z3-F1
#
_cell.length_a   1.000
_cell.length_b   1.000
_cell.length_c   1.000
_cell.angle_alpha   90.00
_cell.angle_beta   90.00
_cell.angle_gamma   90.00
#
_symmetry.space_group_name_H-M   'P 1'
#
loop_
_entity.id
_entity.type
_entity.pdbx_description
1 polymer ?
#
loop_
_entity_poly.entity_id
_entity_poly.type
_entity_poly.pdbx_seq_one_letter_code
_entity_poly.pdbx_strand_id
1 'polypeptide(L)'
;MGLYPDQINAGIVRMILAVGLVSCKDIFPGTGSGPTAEYEVTIENVSESYTILKSDAFAVYHEGNPIFDEGKPATGNGPEEGMFDKLVSSLSSDGNVSERGGFNQPAGANGPGSLLPGEQYKFRFTAAQGDRLTFATMYIQSNDLFCSSTEQGVTLFSAANRISGDITDQILLWDAGTEVNEKPGGGGHQVLRQTGLGTGTQEGNPNVYLVNDQYNKGMSPIE
;
A
#
# COMPACT_ATOMS: atom_id res chain seq x y z
N MET A 1 -26.85 0.61 14.42
CA MET A 1 -25.44 0.16 14.50
C MET A 1 -24.72 0.81 13.34
N GLY A 2 -23.86 1.78 13.62
CA GLY A 2 -22.98 2.35 12.59
C GLY A 2 -21.89 1.34 12.24
N LEU A 3 -21.37 1.43 11.02
CA LEU A 3 -20.19 0.68 10.62
C LEU A 3 -18.96 1.20 11.38
N TYR A 4 -18.04 0.31 11.77
CA TYR A 4 -16.76 0.71 12.37
C TYR A 4 -15.87 1.40 11.31
N PRO A 5 -14.93 2.28 11.72
CA PRO A 5 -14.05 3.00 10.79
C PRO A 5 -13.39 2.08 9.74
N ASP A 6 -12.89 0.93 10.17
CA ASP A 6 -12.22 -0.05 9.31
C ASP A 6 -13.15 -0.64 8.25
N GLN A 7 -14.45 -0.80 8.57
CA GLN A 7 -15.44 -1.30 7.62
C GLN A 7 -15.80 -0.26 6.55
N ILE A 8 -15.84 1.01 6.93
CA ILE A 8 -16.05 2.12 5.99
C ILE A 8 -14.83 2.21 5.07
N ASN A 9 -13.63 2.13 5.63
CA ASN A 9 -12.37 2.18 4.92
C ASN A 9 -12.24 1.03 3.92
N ALA A 10 -12.48 -0.21 4.34
CA ALA A 10 -12.51 -1.38 3.45
C ALA A 10 -13.57 -1.23 2.33
N GLY A 11 -14.72 -0.62 2.63
CA GLY A 11 -15.74 -0.28 1.64
C GLY A 11 -15.25 0.71 0.58
N ILE A 12 -14.47 1.71 0.97
CA ILE A 12 -13.83 2.67 0.06
C ILE A 12 -12.77 1.96 -0.80
N VAL A 13 -11.92 1.13 -0.20
CA VAL A 13 -10.87 0.40 -0.92
C VAL A 13 -11.46 -0.49 -2.00
N ARG A 14 -12.55 -1.21 -1.73
CA ARG A 14 -13.25 -2.04 -2.72
C ARG A 14 -13.80 -1.27 -3.92
N MET A 15 -13.99 0.04 -3.80
CA MET A 15 -14.38 0.91 -4.92
C MET A 15 -13.18 1.44 -5.71
N ILE A 16 -11.95 1.20 -5.24
CA ILE A 16 -10.72 1.75 -5.81
C ILE A 16 -9.86 0.63 -6.41
N LEU A 17 -9.65 -0.44 -5.65
CA LEU A 17 -8.73 -1.52 -6.03
C LEU A 17 -9.25 -2.90 -5.63
N ALA A 18 -8.80 -3.90 -6.38
CA ALA A 18 -8.90 -5.31 -6.04
C ALA A 18 -7.49 -5.92 -5.99
N VAL A 19 -7.24 -6.80 -5.01
CA VAL A 19 -5.93 -7.45 -4.85
C VAL A 19 -6.08 -8.97 -4.82
N GLY A 20 -5.47 -9.62 -5.81
CA GLY A 20 -5.33 -11.07 -5.88
C GLY A 20 -3.94 -11.51 -5.44
N LEU A 21 -3.88 -12.59 -4.64
CA LEU A 21 -2.66 -13.27 -4.25
C LEU A 21 -2.72 -14.72 -4.74
N VAL A 22 -1.72 -15.14 -5.53
CA VAL A 22 -1.63 -16.50 -6.06
C VAL A 22 -0.28 -17.11 -5.69
N SER A 23 -0.29 -18.24 -4.99
CA SER A 23 0.88 -19.09 -4.83
C SER A 23 1.15 -19.84 -6.15
N CYS A 24 2.25 -19.51 -6.82
CA CYS A 24 2.57 -20.04 -8.15
C CYS A 24 3.25 -21.41 -8.13
N LYS A 25 4.16 -21.65 -7.18
CA LYS A 25 4.97 -22.87 -7.16
C LYS A 25 5.51 -23.19 -5.76
N ASP A 26 5.68 -24.48 -5.49
CA ASP A 26 6.46 -24.95 -4.34
C ASP A 26 7.96 -24.77 -4.59
N ILE A 27 8.64 -24.16 -3.62
CA ILE A 27 10.08 -24.26 -3.47
C ILE A 27 10.26 -25.11 -2.22
N PHE A 28 10.60 -26.39 -2.38
CA PHE A 28 10.91 -27.25 -1.23
C PHE A 28 12.36 -27.02 -0.85
N PRO A 29 12.67 -26.23 0.19
CA PRO A 29 14.01 -26.22 0.72
C PRO A 29 14.27 -27.59 1.36
N GLY A 30 15.52 -28.05 1.37
CA GLY A 30 15.89 -29.37 1.86
C GLY A 30 15.40 -29.67 3.29
N THR A 31 15.53 -30.93 3.71
CA THR A 31 15.09 -31.42 5.02
C THR A 31 15.48 -30.46 6.16
N GLY A 32 14.48 -29.96 6.92
CA GLY A 32 14.69 -29.17 8.14
C GLY A 32 14.33 -27.68 8.04
N SER A 33 13.91 -27.19 6.88
CA SER A 33 13.43 -25.81 6.68
C SER A 33 11.92 -25.79 6.40
N GLY A 34 11.23 -24.75 6.88
CA GLY A 34 9.80 -24.55 6.62
C GLY A 34 9.51 -24.38 5.11
N PRO A 35 8.26 -24.55 4.66
CA PRO A 35 7.92 -24.41 3.26
C PRO A 35 8.23 -23.00 2.75
N THR A 36 8.69 -22.94 1.50
CA THR A 36 8.93 -21.70 0.75
C THR A 36 8.08 -21.73 -0.51
N ALA A 37 7.58 -20.57 -0.95
CA ALA A 37 6.76 -20.48 -2.14
C ALA A 37 7.02 -19.19 -2.91
N GLU A 38 6.88 -19.27 -4.23
CA GLU A 38 6.75 -18.10 -5.08
C GLU A 38 5.28 -17.67 -5.10
N TYR A 39 5.04 -16.37 -4.92
CA TYR A 39 3.73 -15.75 -5.03
C TYR A 39 3.73 -14.73 -6.17
N GLU A 40 2.57 -14.55 -6.79
CA GLU A 40 2.24 -13.42 -7.66
C GLU A 40 1.13 -12.61 -7.01
N VAL A 41 1.32 -11.29 -6.95
CA VAL A 41 0.29 -10.34 -6.57
C VAL A 41 -0.21 -9.64 -7.82
N THR A 42 -1.52 -9.48 -7.93
CA THR A 42 -2.17 -8.61 -8.91
C THR A 42 -2.91 -7.52 -8.15
N ILE A 43 -2.60 -6.25 -8.45
CA ILE A 43 -3.35 -5.08 -7.96
C ILE A 43 -4.05 -4.49 -9.17
N GLU A 44 -5.37 -4.55 -9.18
CA GLU A 44 -6.22 -4.00 -10.24
C GLU A 44 -6.89 -2.72 -9.76
N ASN A 45 -6.87 -1.67 -10.56
CA ASN A 45 -7.68 -0.49 -10.31
C ASN A 45 -9.10 -0.74 -10.83
N VAL A 46 -10.04 -1.00 -9.90
CA VAL A 46 -11.43 -1.35 -10.23
C VAL A 46 -12.38 -0.16 -10.15
N SER A 47 -11.85 1.05 -10.02
CA SER A 47 -12.67 2.24 -9.85
C SER A 47 -13.55 2.54 -11.07
N GLU A 48 -14.83 2.86 -10.82
CA GLU A 48 -15.76 3.30 -11.86
C GLU A 48 -15.55 4.78 -12.25
N SER A 49 -14.92 5.54 -11.35
CA SER A 49 -14.52 6.92 -11.57
C SER A 49 -13.07 6.99 -12.03
N TYR A 50 -12.61 8.15 -12.50
CA TYR A 50 -11.23 8.34 -12.94
C TYR A 50 -10.23 8.33 -11.77
N THR A 51 -10.30 7.39 -10.83
CA THR A 51 -9.28 7.23 -9.77
C THR A 51 -8.02 6.66 -10.41
N ILE A 52 -6.89 7.26 -10.07
CA ILE A 52 -5.58 6.87 -10.55
C ILE A 52 -4.78 6.45 -9.32
N LEU A 53 -4.13 5.30 -9.43
CA LEU A 53 -3.15 4.86 -8.44
C LEU A 53 -1.76 5.03 -9.02
N LYS A 54 -0.78 5.18 -8.15
CA LYS A 54 0.63 5.08 -8.54
C LYS A 54 1.27 4.12 -7.56
N SER A 55 1.82 3.05 -8.10
CA SER A 55 2.42 2.04 -7.26
C SER A 55 3.75 2.49 -6.69
N ASP A 56 4.13 1.78 -5.63
CA ASP A 56 5.37 2.01 -4.93
C ASP A 56 6.16 0.71 -4.71
N ALA A 57 6.49 0.39 -3.46
CA ALA A 57 7.29 -0.76 -3.10
C ALA A 57 6.47 -1.84 -2.37
N PHE A 58 6.96 -3.07 -2.46
CA PHE A 58 6.53 -4.18 -1.62
C PHE A 58 7.70 -4.71 -0.80
N ALA A 59 7.38 -5.35 0.31
CA ALA A 59 8.32 -6.07 1.15
C ALA A 59 7.72 -7.37 1.68
N VAL A 60 8.56 -8.39 1.75
CA VAL A 60 8.33 -9.64 2.47
C VAL A 60 9.21 -9.61 3.71
N TYR A 61 8.63 -9.86 4.88
CA TYR A 61 9.29 -9.64 6.16
C TYR A 61 8.79 -10.61 7.24
N HIS A 62 9.55 -10.74 8.34
CA HIS A 62 9.21 -11.68 9.43
C HIS A 62 8.54 -11.00 10.63
N GLU A 63 9.05 -9.84 11.07
CA GLU A 63 8.60 -9.16 12.29
C GLU A 63 8.57 -7.64 12.11
N GLY A 64 7.41 -7.01 12.33
CA GLY A 64 7.27 -5.56 12.20
C GLY A 64 7.24 -5.09 10.74
N ASN A 65 6.24 -4.28 10.39
CA ASN A 65 6.06 -3.83 9.02
C ASN A 65 7.14 -2.81 8.65
N PRO A 66 7.93 -3.07 7.58
CA PRO A 66 9.06 -2.23 7.23
C PRO A 66 8.67 -0.93 6.49
N ILE A 67 7.42 -0.80 6.03
CA ILE A 67 6.92 0.38 5.34
C ILE A 67 6.36 1.40 6.34
N PHE A 68 5.59 0.96 7.33
CA PHE A 68 4.98 1.82 8.33
C PHE A 68 4.53 1.04 9.57
N ASP A 69 4.40 1.75 10.68
CA ASP A 69 3.62 1.35 11.87
C ASP A 69 2.60 2.46 12.16
N GLU A 70 1.41 2.11 12.65
CA GLU A 70 0.42 3.14 12.99
C GLU A 70 0.93 4.03 14.13
N GLY A 71 0.70 5.34 14.01
CA GLY A 71 1.16 6.33 14.99
C GLY A 71 2.66 6.61 14.97
N LYS A 72 3.37 6.19 13.91
CA LYS A 72 4.78 6.55 13.66
C LYS A 72 4.96 7.10 12.25
N PRO A 73 6.06 7.82 11.97
CA PRO A 73 6.37 8.21 10.61
C PRO A 73 6.65 7.02 9.69
N ALA A 74 6.16 7.12 8.45
CA ALA A 74 6.42 6.11 7.43
C ALA A 74 7.92 6.03 7.09
N THR A 75 8.39 4.82 6.82
CA THR A 75 9.77 4.58 6.37
C THR A 75 10.01 5.30 5.05
N GLY A 76 11.08 6.09 4.95
CA GLY A 76 11.40 6.82 3.72
C GLY A 76 10.37 7.89 3.33
N ASN A 77 9.54 8.36 4.29
CA ASN A 77 8.34 9.18 4.09
C ASN A 77 7.17 8.46 3.42
N GLY A 78 7.21 7.12 3.35
CA GLY A 78 6.12 6.33 2.79
C GLY A 78 5.91 6.56 1.28
N PRO A 79 4.78 6.08 0.76
CA PRO A 79 4.45 6.15 -0.66
C PRO A 79 3.88 7.52 -1.07
N GLU A 80 4.74 8.53 -1.03
CA GLU A 80 4.42 9.89 -1.47
C GLU A 80 4.94 10.19 -2.88
N GLU A 81 4.47 11.30 -3.47
CA GLU A 81 4.93 11.71 -4.78
C GLU A 81 6.46 11.91 -4.80
N GLY A 82 7.13 11.13 -5.65
CA GLY A 82 8.58 11.23 -5.83
C GLY A 82 9.40 10.54 -4.75
N MET A 83 8.76 9.79 -3.83
CA MET A 83 9.47 9.05 -2.77
C MET A 83 9.72 7.57 -3.10
N PHE A 84 9.26 7.08 -4.25
CA PHE A 84 9.46 5.69 -4.73
C PHE A 84 10.89 5.16 -4.52
N ASP A 85 11.90 5.85 -5.07
CA ASP A 85 13.30 5.39 -4.97
C ASP A 85 13.80 5.38 -3.53
N LYS A 86 13.31 6.30 -2.68
CA LYS A 86 13.67 6.35 -1.26
C LYS A 86 13.04 5.21 -0.48
N LEU A 87 11.77 4.89 -0.74
CA LEU A 87 11.10 3.78 -0.09
C LEU A 87 11.80 2.46 -0.45
N VAL A 88 12.03 2.19 -1.73
CA VAL A 88 12.76 1.00 -2.21
C VAL A 88 14.17 0.91 -1.61
N SER A 89 14.89 2.03 -1.53
CA SER A 89 16.24 2.08 -0.93
C SER A 89 16.23 1.81 0.57
N SER A 90 15.22 2.31 1.29
CA SER A 90 15.08 2.11 2.74
C SER A 90 14.82 0.63 3.06
N LEU A 91 13.91 -0.01 2.31
CA LEU A 91 13.64 -1.45 2.44
C LEU A 91 14.86 -2.31 2.14
N SER A 92 15.77 -1.84 1.27
CA SER A 92 16.99 -2.56 0.93
C SER A 92 18.02 -2.62 2.06
N SER A 93 17.90 -1.69 3.03
CA SER A 93 18.79 -1.58 4.19
C SER A 93 18.22 -2.26 5.44
N ASP A 94 16.98 -2.74 5.38
CA ASP A 94 16.30 -3.38 6.50
C ASP A 94 16.64 -4.88 6.57
N GLY A 95 17.23 -5.31 7.68
CA GLY A 95 17.61 -6.70 7.94
C GLY A 95 16.43 -7.65 8.20
N ASN A 96 15.24 -7.10 8.44
CA ASN A 96 13.99 -7.86 8.61
C ASN A 96 13.31 -8.20 7.27
N VAL A 97 13.75 -7.58 6.17
CA VAL A 97 13.14 -7.75 4.84
C VAL A 97 13.86 -8.86 4.07
N SER A 98 13.16 -9.97 3.85
CA SER A 98 13.68 -11.15 3.12
C SER A 98 13.61 -10.98 1.60
N GLU A 99 12.61 -10.26 1.09
CA GLU A 99 12.44 -9.96 -0.34
C GLU A 99 11.79 -8.57 -0.47
N ARG A 100 12.15 -7.79 -1.50
CA ARG A 100 11.55 -6.48 -1.76
C ARG A 100 11.63 -6.11 -3.23
N GLY A 101 10.83 -5.14 -3.64
CA GLY A 101 10.95 -4.55 -4.97
C GLY A 101 10.02 -3.37 -5.15
N GLY A 102 10.33 -2.57 -6.17
CA GLY A 102 9.40 -1.59 -6.70
C GLY A 102 8.51 -2.23 -7.76
N PHE A 103 7.25 -1.83 -7.81
CA PHE A 103 6.34 -2.13 -8.92
C PHE A 103 5.83 -0.81 -9.46
N ASN A 104 5.91 -0.57 -10.77
CA ASN A 104 5.49 0.70 -11.38
C ASN A 104 5.09 0.62 -12.85
N GLN A 105 5.00 -0.57 -13.41
CA GLN A 105 4.66 -0.79 -14.81
C GLN A 105 3.32 -1.52 -14.91
N PRO A 106 2.27 -0.88 -15.47
CA PRO A 106 1.00 -1.55 -15.72
C PRO A 106 1.20 -2.76 -16.65
N ALA A 107 0.46 -3.84 -16.43
CA ALA A 107 0.58 -5.06 -17.20
C ALA A 107 0.26 -4.79 -18.67
N GLY A 108 1.17 -5.18 -19.56
CA GLY A 108 1.06 -4.93 -21.00
C GLY A 108 1.55 -3.54 -21.44
N ALA A 109 1.93 -2.65 -20.52
CA ALA A 109 2.57 -1.38 -20.85
C ALA A 109 4.06 -1.59 -21.23
N ASN A 110 4.62 -0.61 -21.95
CA ASN A 110 6.02 -0.62 -22.41
C ASN A 110 7.00 0.09 -21.46
N GLY A 111 6.55 0.46 -20.26
CA GLY A 111 7.38 1.12 -19.25
C GLY A 111 6.57 1.59 -18.04
N PRO A 112 7.23 2.23 -17.06
CA PRO A 112 6.58 2.72 -15.86
C PRO A 112 5.46 3.72 -16.14
N GLY A 113 4.40 3.69 -15.34
CA GLY A 113 3.27 4.58 -15.44
C GLY A 113 2.27 4.37 -14.30
N SER A 114 1.40 5.34 -14.10
CA SER A 114 0.28 5.23 -13.15
C SER A 114 -0.72 4.15 -13.58
N LEU A 115 -1.49 3.65 -12.62
CA LEU A 115 -2.54 2.66 -12.82
C LEU A 115 -3.89 3.36 -13.04
N LEU A 116 -4.35 3.38 -14.27
CA LEU A 116 -5.66 3.89 -14.65
C LEU A 116 -6.77 2.85 -14.37
N PRO A 117 -8.05 3.25 -14.35
CA PRO A 117 -9.16 2.31 -14.21
C PRO A 117 -9.11 1.17 -15.24
N GLY A 118 -9.25 -0.07 -14.77
CA GLY A 118 -9.16 -1.30 -15.55
C GLY A 118 -7.74 -1.80 -15.83
N GLU A 119 -6.71 -1.07 -15.40
CA GLU A 119 -5.33 -1.53 -15.48
C GLU A 119 -4.91 -2.30 -14.22
N GLN A 120 -3.87 -3.11 -14.34
CA GLN A 120 -3.33 -3.91 -13.24
C GLN A 120 -1.81 -3.82 -13.13
N TYR A 121 -1.27 -3.75 -11.91
CA TYR A 121 0.12 -4.07 -11.63
C TYR A 121 0.27 -5.54 -11.27
N LYS A 122 1.41 -6.13 -11.62
CA LYS A 122 1.78 -7.48 -11.22
C LYS A 122 3.22 -7.54 -10.76
N PHE A 123 3.46 -8.23 -9.66
CA PHE A 123 4.81 -8.52 -9.20
C PHE A 123 4.87 -9.89 -8.54
N ARG A 124 6.08 -10.45 -8.49
CA ARG A 124 6.36 -11.75 -7.89
C ARG A 124 7.41 -11.62 -6.80
N PHE A 125 7.32 -12.50 -5.82
CA PHE A 125 8.27 -12.60 -4.73
C PHE A 125 8.34 -14.03 -4.21
N THR A 126 9.40 -14.33 -3.48
CA THR A 126 9.52 -15.58 -2.72
C THR A 126 9.29 -15.29 -1.23
N ALA A 127 8.62 -16.19 -0.53
CA ALA A 127 8.40 -16.08 0.91
C ALA A 127 8.49 -17.45 1.59
N ALA A 128 8.96 -17.46 2.84
CA ALA A 128 8.99 -18.63 3.70
C ALA A 128 7.82 -18.63 4.69
N GLN A 129 7.53 -19.80 5.27
CA GLN A 129 6.57 -19.90 6.37
C GLN A 129 6.96 -18.94 7.52
N GLY A 130 5.98 -18.14 7.95
CA GLY A 130 6.17 -17.13 8.98
C GLY A 130 6.22 -15.72 8.41
N ASP A 131 6.64 -15.58 7.16
CA ASP A 131 6.70 -14.27 6.50
C ASP A 131 5.33 -13.63 6.32
N ARG A 132 5.36 -12.31 6.15
CA ARG A 132 4.25 -11.43 5.84
C ARG A 132 4.57 -10.64 4.59
N LEU A 133 3.53 -10.29 3.85
CA LEU A 133 3.61 -9.34 2.74
C LEU A 133 3.04 -7.99 3.19
N THR A 134 3.74 -6.92 2.85
CA THR A 134 3.19 -5.56 2.81
C THR A 134 3.52 -4.94 1.45
N PHE A 135 2.68 -4.02 0.99
CA PHE A 135 2.96 -3.18 -0.16
C PHE A 135 2.31 -1.82 0.03
N ALA A 136 2.75 -0.84 -0.73
CA ALA A 136 2.15 0.48 -0.75
C ALA A 136 1.81 0.91 -2.17
N THR A 137 0.60 1.47 -2.35
CA THR A 137 0.21 2.14 -3.60
C THR A 137 -0.45 3.47 -3.30
N MET A 138 0.13 4.55 -3.83
CA MET A 138 -0.35 5.91 -3.62
C MET A 138 -1.69 6.12 -4.33
N TYR A 139 -2.61 6.80 -3.65
CA TYR A 139 -3.82 7.35 -4.26
C TYR A 139 -3.54 8.78 -4.72
N ILE A 140 -3.18 8.97 -5.99
CA ILE A 140 -2.60 10.25 -6.45
C ILE A 140 -3.58 11.43 -6.47
N GLN A 141 -4.87 11.17 -6.29
CA GLN A 141 -5.87 12.23 -6.11
C GLN A 141 -6.11 12.57 -4.66
N SER A 142 -5.16 12.23 -3.81
CA SER A 142 -5.03 12.72 -2.46
C SER A 142 -3.70 13.47 -2.33
N ASN A 143 -3.46 14.03 -1.15
CA ASN A 143 -2.21 14.68 -0.80
C ASN A 143 -1.12 13.62 -0.56
N ASP A 144 -1.41 12.67 0.31
CA ASP A 144 -0.45 11.70 0.85
C ASP A 144 -1.10 10.36 1.26
N LEU A 145 -2.30 10.07 0.75
CA LEU A 145 -2.99 8.82 1.07
C LEU A 145 -2.49 7.65 0.22
N PHE A 146 -2.49 6.47 0.82
CA PHE A 146 -2.03 5.25 0.17
C PHE A 146 -2.79 4.02 0.63
N CYS A 147 -2.90 3.04 -0.26
CA CYS A 147 -3.47 1.74 0.09
C CYS A 147 -2.36 0.78 0.50
N SER A 148 -2.58 0.07 1.61
CA SER A 148 -1.67 -0.94 2.14
C SER A 148 -2.41 -1.96 3.00
N SER A 149 -1.73 -3.04 3.39
CA SER A 149 -2.22 -3.95 4.43
C SER A 149 -2.31 -3.25 5.79
N THR A 150 -2.71 -3.96 6.83
CA THR A 150 -2.47 -3.49 8.21
C THR A 150 -0.98 -3.54 8.56
N GLU A 151 -0.60 -2.94 9.69
CA GLU A 151 0.76 -3.03 10.24
C GLU A 151 1.20 -4.49 10.55
N GLN A 152 0.26 -5.43 10.63
CA GLN A 152 0.57 -6.86 10.81
C GLN A 152 0.85 -7.59 9.48
N GLY A 153 0.59 -6.96 8.34
CA GLY A 153 0.81 -7.52 7.02
C GLY A 153 -0.17 -8.62 6.61
N VAL A 154 -0.12 -8.99 5.33
CA VAL A 154 -0.86 -10.11 4.77
C VAL A 154 -0.14 -11.41 5.14
N THR A 155 -0.88 -12.33 5.76
CA THR A 155 -0.36 -13.67 6.06
C THR A 155 -0.29 -14.52 4.79
N LEU A 156 0.88 -15.13 4.55
CA LEU A 156 1.13 -15.92 3.34
C LEU A 156 0.95 -17.43 3.56
N PHE A 157 1.07 -17.89 4.81
CA PHE A 157 0.97 -19.30 5.17
C PHE A 157 0.05 -19.51 6.38
N SER A 158 -0.78 -20.55 6.34
CA SER A 158 -1.51 -21.09 7.49
C SER A 158 -0.94 -22.44 7.85
N ALA A 159 -0.19 -22.49 8.96
CA ALA A 159 0.73 -23.59 9.24
C ALA A 159 1.65 -23.85 8.03
N ALA A 160 1.64 -25.06 7.47
CA ALA A 160 2.42 -25.40 6.28
C ALA A 160 1.69 -25.13 4.95
N ASN A 161 0.43 -24.70 4.98
CA ASN A 161 -0.37 -24.46 3.78
C ASN A 161 -0.21 -23.03 3.28
N ARG A 162 -0.05 -22.87 1.97
CA ARG A 162 0.04 -21.56 1.31
C ARG A 162 -1.33 -20.95 1.16
N ILE A 163 -1.40 -19.63 1.34
CA ILE A 163 -2.65 -18.87 1.19
C ILE A 163 -2.70 -18.31 -0.22
N SER A 164 -3.87 -18.36 -0.84
CA SER A 164 -4.15 -17.74 -2.14
C SER A 164 -5.61 -17.33 -2.19
N GLY A 165 -5.92 -16.32 -2.98
CA GLY A 165 -7.26 -15.80 -3.15
C GLY A 165 -7.30 -14.29 -3.23
N ASP A 166 -8.51 -13.76 -3.16
CA ASP A 166 -8.77 -12.34 -3.02
C ASP A 166 -8.39 -11.89 -1.60
N ILE A 167 -7.53 -10.88 -1.50
CA ILE A 167 -7.07 -10.29 -0.25
C ILE A 167 -7.47 -8.81 -0.13
N THR A 168 -8.38 -8.32 -0.97
CA THR A 168 -8.83 -6.92 -1.00
C THR A 168 -9.29 -6.43 0.37
N ASP A 169 -9.96 -7.30 1.15
CA ASP A 169 -10.45 -6.98 2.50
C ASP A 169 -9.36 -6.80 3.56
N GLN A 170 -8.12 -7.15 3.22
CA GLN A 170 -6.96 -6.93 4.08
C GLN A 170 -6.26 -5.62 3.74
N ILE A 171 -6.75 -4.89 2.72
CA ILE A 171 -6.18 -3.63 2.26
C ILE A 171 -7.05 -2.48 2.76
N LEU A 172 -6.39 -1.48 3.31
CA LEU A 172 -6.97 -0.29 3.89
C LEU A 172 -6.31 0.94 3.27
N LEU A 173 -7.01 2.06 3.33
CA LEU A 173 -6.54 3.38 2.96
C LEU A 173 -5.95 4.08 4.19
N TRP A 174 -4.68 4.43 4.08
CA TRP A 174 -3.87 5.06 5.11
C TRP A 174 -3.53 6.49 4.72
N ASP A 175 -3.37 7.33 5.73
CA ASP A 175 -2.89 8.71 5.68
C ASP A 175 -1.44 8.73 6.16
N ALA A 176 -0.53 9.30 5.37
CA ALA A 176 0.88 9.40 5.76
C ALA A 176 1.13 10.46 6.84
N GLY A 177 0.18 11.39 7.03
CA GLY A 177 0.20 12.46 8.01
C GLY A 177 1.13 13.62 7.65
N THR A 178 1.64 13.70 6.43
CA THR A 178 2.59 14.74 6.02
C THR A 178 1.90 15.99 5.52
N GLU A 179 0.72 15.86 4.92
CA GLU A 179 -0.08 16.97 4.39
C GLU A 179 -1.56 16.88 4.78
N VAL A 180 -2.19 18.05 4.96
CA VAL A 180 -3.60 18.16 5.32
C VAL A 180 -4.46 17.64 4.17
N ASN A 181 -5.31 16.65 4.46
CA ASN A 181 -6.22 16.07 3.48
C ASN A 181 -7.17 17.10 2.86
N GLU A 182 -7.13 17.20 1.53
CA GLU A 182 -8.13 17.89 0.72
C GLU A 182 -9.12 16.90 0.08
N LYS A 183 -10.29 17.40 -0.34
CA LYS A 183 -11.28 16.58 -1.07
C LYS A 183 -10.64 15.87 -2.27
N PRO A 184 -10.72 14.53 -2.37
CA PRO A 184 -10.05 13.81 -3.44
C PRO A 184 -10.42 14.29 -4.85
N GLY A 185 -9.40 14.48 -5.68
CA GLY A 185 -9.49 14.96 -7.06
C GLY A 185 -9.82 16.45 -7.24
N GLY A 186 -10.12 17.17 -6.15
CA GLY A 186 -10.50 18.58 -6.16
C GLY A 186 -9.54 19.52 -5.45
N GLY A 187 -8.64 18.99 -4.61
CA GLY A 187 -7.66 19.77 -3.84
C GLY A 187 -6.58 20.42 -4.70
N GLY A 188 -6.13 21.60 -4.32
CA GLY A 188 -5.09 22.33 -5.07
C GLY A 188 -3.68 21.78 -4.87
N HIS A 189 -3.47 21.03 -3.80
CA HIS A 189 -2.17 20.52 -3.36
C HIS A 189 -2.01 19.02 -3.59
N GLN A 190 -2.96 18.39 -4.27
CA GLN A 190 -2.87 16.99 -4.68
C GLN A 190 -1.90 16.82 -5.84
N VAL A 191 -1.29 15.63 -5.97
CA VAL A 191 -0.26 15.30 -6.98
C VAL A 191 -0.57 15.80 -8.39
N LEU A 192 -1.81 15.65 -8.85
CA LEU A 192 -2.22 16.04 -10.20
C LEU A 192 -2.40 17.56 -10.41
N ARG A 193 -2.37 18.36 -9.34
CA ARG A 193 -2.77 19.77 -9.33
C ARG A 193 -1.76 20.70 -8.66
N GLN A 194 -0.80 20.15 -7.90
CA GLN A 194 0.17 20.94 -7.18
C GLN A 194 1.25 21.56 -8.09
N THR A 195 1.81 22.68 -7.64
CA THR A 195 2.84 23.44 -8.37
C THR A 195 4.28 22.96 -8.11
N GLY A 196 4.47 22.03 -7.17
CA GLY A 196 5.73 21.40 -6.80
C GLY A 196 5.50 20.33 -5.73
N LEU A 197 6.47 19.45 -5.48
CA LEU A 197 6.36 18.39 -4.48
C LEU A 197 6.19 18.97 -3.06
N GLY A 198 5.29 18.38 -2.27
CA GLY A 198 5.17 18.68 -0.85
C GLY A 198 4.67 20.11 -0.56
N THR A 199 3.81 20.66 -1.42
CA THR A 199 3.34 22.05 -1.31
C THR A 199 2.04 22.21 -0.53
N GLY A 200 1.44 21.12 -0.05
CA GLY A 200 0.28 21.15 0.83
C GLY A 200 0.59 21.73 2.21
N THR A 201 -0.48 22.06 2.93
CA THR A 201 -0.35 22.46 4.34
C THR A 201 0.10 21.25 5.15
N GLN A 202 1.18 21.36 5.92
CA GLN A 202 1.66 20.24 6.73
C GLN A 202 0.74 19.98 7.93
N GLU A 203 0.47 18.71 8.26
CA GLU A 203 -0.36 18.34 9.43
C GLU A 203 0.37 18.48 10.77
N GLY A 204 1.68 18.76 10.75
CA GLY A 204 2.50 18.96 11.94
C GLY A 204 2.79 17.68 12.74
N ASN A 205 2.17 16.56 12.38
CA ASN A 205 2.42 15.23 12.93
C ASN A 205 2.53 14.20 11.78
N PRO A 206 3.75 13.92 11.28
CA PRO A 206 4.00 13.05 10.12
C PRO A 206 3.86 11.58 10.47
N ASN A 207 2.80 11.20 11.18
CA ASN A 207 2.54 9.84 11.63
C ASN A 207 1.44 9.21 10.78
N VAL A 208 1.63 7.93 10.46
CA VAL A 208 0.67 7.17 9.68
C VAL A 208 -0.56 6.83 10.51
N TYR A 209 -1.75 7.06 9.95
CA TYR A 209 -3.02 6.68 10.57
C TYR A 209 -4.00 6.12 9.54
N LEU A 210 -4.95 5.31 10.01
CA LEU A 210 -6.06 4.90 9.16
C LEU A 210 -6.91 6.12 8.78
N VAL A 211 -7.24 6.27 7.49
CA VAL A 211 -8.11 7.36 7.04
C VAL A 211 -9.47 7.26 7.72
N ASN A 212 -9.80 8.29 8.49
CA ASN A 212 -11.02 8.35 9.31
C ASN A 212 -11.74 9.72 9.23
N ASP A 213 -11.20 10.66 8.46
CA ASP A 213 -11.61 12.07 8.47
C ASP A 213 -12.62 12.44 7.37
N GLN A 214 -13.04 11.46 6.56
CA GLN A 214 -13.91 11.65 5.39
C GLN A 214 -13.38 12.72 4.42
N TYR A 215 -12.07 12.96 4.40
CA TYR A 215 -11.43 14.02 3.62
C TYR A 215 -11.90 15.44 3.95
N ASN A 216 -12.33 15.66 5.19
CA ASN A 216 -12.89 16.92 5.68
C ASN A 216 -11.94 17.68 6.62
N LYS A 217 -10.60 17.48 6.56
CA LYS A 217 -9.65 18.31 7.32
C LYS A 217 -9.57 19.73 6.74
N GLY A 218 -10.65 20.47 6.97
CA GLY A 218 -10.86 21.89 6.80
C GLY A 218 -11.84 22.44 7.85
N MET A 219 -12.31 21.62 8.80
CA MET A 219 -12.98 22.06 10.01
C MET A 219 -12.41 21.27 11.18
N SER A 220 -11.68 21.95 12.07
CA SER A 220 -11.35 21.33 13.35
C SER A 220 -12.64 20.88 14.03
N PRO A 221 -12.65 19.76 14.77
CA PRO A 221 -13.43 19.74 15.99
C PRO A 221 -12.81 20.83 16.86
N ILE A 222 -13.49 21.97 16.98
CA ILE A 222 -13.25 22.89 18.08
C ILE A 222 -13.39 22.03 19.35
N GLU A 223 -12.30 21.92 20.13
CA GLU A 223 -12.36 21.46 21.53
C GLU A 223 -13.31 22.36 22.34
#